data_AF-A0A8T5Y1I7-F1
#
_entry.id   AF-A0A8T5Y1I7-F1
#
_cell.length_a   1.000
_cell.length_b   1.000
_cell.length_c   1.000
_cell.angle_alpha   90.00
_cell.angle_beta   90.00
_cell.angle_gamma   90.00
#
_symmetry.space_group_name_H-M   'P 1'
#
loop_
_entity.id
_entity.type
_entity.pdbx_description
1 polymer ?
#
loop_
_entity_poly.entity_id
_entity_poly.type
_entity_poly.pdbx_seq_one_letter_code
_entity_poly.pdbx_strand_id
1 'polypeptide(L)' 'MDVVNVDLLFKLAGIGILLMVFTSVLSQAGKNEQAQLLTLAGVVMVMMFIIHLIGDLFNTVRTIFQIY' A
#
# COMPACT_ATOMS: atom_id res chain seq x y z
N MET A 1 -9.82 15.62 15.14
CA MET A 1 -8.73 14.63 15.25
C MET A 1 -8.98 13.52 14.23
N ASP A 2 -8.25 13.58 13.12
CA ASP A 2 -7.56 12.43 12.50
C ASP A 2 -8.31 11.18 11.99
N VAL A 3 -9.60 11.23 11.65
CA VAL A 3 -10.27 10.09 10.98
C VAL A 3 -9.60 9.72 9.65
N VAL A 4 -9.24 10.70 8.83
CA VAL A 4 -8.60 10.48 7.51
C VAL A 4 -7.22 9.81 7.64
N ASN A 5 -6.45 10.14 8.67
CA ASN A 5 -5.11 9.57 8.86
C ASN A 5 -5.20 8.11 9.36
N VAL A 6 -6.17 7.84 10.24
CA VAL A 6 -6.42 6.51 10.78
C VAL A 6 -6.98 5.57 9.70
N ASP A 7 -7.89 6.02 8.84
CA ASP A 7 -8.40 5.23 7.69
C ASP A 7 -7.27 4.77 6.76
N LEU A 8 -6.28 5.63 6.56
CA LEU A 8 -5.14 5.40 5.69
C LEU A 8 -4.19 4.34 6.28
N LEU A 9 -3.95 4.40 7.60
CA LEU A 9 -3.22 3.37 8.35
C LEU A 9 -3.95 2.03 8.35
N PHE A 10 -5.28 2.03 8.54
CA PHE A 10 -6.09 0.80 8.49
C PHE A 10 -6.08 0.16 7.09
N LYS A 11 -6.13 0.95 6.01
CA LYS A 11 -6.00 0.43 4.64
C LYS A 11 -4.64 -0.23 4.42
N LEU A 12 -3.55 0.40 4.84
CA LEU A 12 -2.21 -0.19 4.73
C LEU A 12 -2.06 -1.47 5.56
N ALA A 13 -2.57 -1.46 6.79
CA ALA A 13 -2.56 -2.65 7.65
C ALA A 13 -3.37 -3.80 7.04
N GLY A 14 -4.56 -3.51 6.48
CA GLY A 14 -5.39 -4.50 5.80
C GLY A 14 -4.68 -5.12 4.60
N ILE A 15 -4.04 -4.30 3.77
CA ILE A 15 -3.20 -4.77 2.65
C ILE A 15 -2.07 -5.69 3.15
N GLY A 16 -1.37 -5.28 4.22
CA GLY A 16 -0.27 -6.06 4.80
C GLY A 16 -0.72 -7.43 5.32
N ILE A 17 -1.86 -7.47 6.03
CA ILE A 17 -2.46 -8.71 6.53
C ILE A 17 -2.85 -9.61 5.35
N LEU A 18 -3.50 -9.08 4.31
CA LEU A 18 -3.89 -9.86 3.14
C LEU A 18 -2.67 -10.47 2.43
N LEU A 19 -1.62 -9.67 2.20
CA LEU A 19 -0.37 -10.16 1.60
C LEU A 19 0.26 -11.28 2.43
N MET A 20 0.29 -11.14 3.76
CA MET A 20 0.82 -12.15 4.68
C MET A 20 0.00 -13.45 4.64
N VAL A 21 -1.32 -13.34 4.64
CA VAL A 21 -2.21 -14.51 4.56
C VAL A 21 -2.03 -15.21 3.22
N PHE A 22 -2.01 -14.49 2.10
CA PHE A 22 -1.83 -15.10 0.78
C PHE A 22 -0.46 -15.76 0.63
N THR A 23 0.63 -15.12 1.06
CA THR A 23 1.97 -15.71 1.01
C THR A 23 2.05 -16.98 1.87
N SER A 24 1.44 -16.96 3.06
CA SER A 24 1.37 -18.11 3.96
C SER A 24 0.57 -19.28 3.34
N VAL A 25 -0.60 -18.98 2.77
CA VAL A 25 -1.46 -19.99 2.11
C VAL A 25 -0.77 -20.60 0.90
N LEU A 26 -0.13 -19.78 0.05
CA LEU A 26 0.59 -20.26 -1.12
C LEU A 26 1.79 -21.14 -0.73
N SER A 27 2.54 -20.76 0.31
CA SER A 27 3.65 -21.57 0.81
C SER A 27 3.15 -22.90 1.38
N GLN A 28 2.04 -22.88 2.14
CA GLN A 28 1.42 -24.11 2.67
C GLN A 28 0.89 -25.02 1.56
N ALA A 29 0.45 -24.47 0.43
CA ALA A 29 0.01 -25.20 -0.76
C ALA A 29 1.17 -25.74 -1.63
N GLY A 30 2.42 -25.57 -1.21
CA GLY A 30 3.61 -25.97 -1.98
C GLY A 30 3.90 -25.06 -3.18
N LYS A 31 3.30 -23.87 -3.25
CA LYS A 31 3.42 -22.88 -4.32
C LYS A 31 4.40 -21.77 -3.93
N ASN A 32 5.63 -22.18 -3.62
CA ASN A 32 6.68 -21.31 -3.09
C ASN A 32 7.10 -20.21 -4.08
N GLU A 33 7.13 -20.51 -5.38
CA GLU A 33 7.44 -19.53 -6.42
C GLU A 33 6.41 -18.40 -6.44
N GLN A 34 5.11 -18.73 -6.37
CA GLN A 34 4.04 -17.75 -6.32
C GLN A 34 4.09 -16.94 -5.02
N ALA A 35 4.42 -17.55 -3.88
CA ALA A 35 4.58 -16.85 -2.60
C ALA A 35 5.72 -15.82 -2.65
N GLN A 36 6.82 -16.15 -3.33
CA GLN A 36 7.94 -15.23 -3.52
C GLN A 36 7.58 -14.06 -4.44
N LEU A 37 6.90 -14.34 -5.57
CA LEU A 37 6.38 -13.31 -6.47
C LEU A 37 5.38 -12.38 -5.78
N LEU A 38 4.55 -12.93 -4.90
CA LEU A 38 3.58 -12.15 -4.13
C LEU A 38 4.26 -11.23 -3.11
N THR A 39 5.38 -11.65 -2.53
CA THR A 39 6.19 -10.78 -1.65
C THR A 39 6.73 -9.58 -2.41
N LEU A 40 7.25 -9.79 -3.63
CA LEU A 40 7.66 -8.72 -4.55
C LEU A 40 6.48 -7.81 -4.95
N ALA A 41 5.34 -8.40 -5.29
CA ALA A 41 4.13 -7.64 -5.62
C ALA A 41 3.65 -6.78 -4.43
N GLY A 42 3.80 -7.28 -3.21
CA GLY A 42 3.52 -6.53 -1.98
C GLY A 42 4.37 -5.26 -1.87
N VAL A 43 5.67 -5.36 -2.14
CA VAL A 43 6.58 -4.19 -2.15
C VAL A 43 6.15 -3.18 -3.22
N VAL A 44 5.85 -3.64 -4.43
CA VAL A 44 5.39 -2.76 -5.52
C VAL A 44 4.06 -2.08 -5.17
N MET A 45 3.14 -2.79 -4.52
CA MET A 45 1.86 -2.21 -4.09
C MET A 45 2.04 -1.08 -3.09
N VAL A 46 2.90 -1.28 -2.08
CA VAL A 46 3.23 -0.23 -1.10
C VAL A 46 3.91 0.95 -1.77
N MET A 47 4.79 0.70 -2.74
CA MET A 47 5.43 1.77 -3.52
C MET A 47 4.41 2.63 -4.26
N MET A 48 3.43 2.01 -4.93
CA MET A 48 2.35 2.75 -5.62
C MET A 48 1.52 3.60 -4.65
N PHE A 49 1.32 3.11 -3.43
CA PHE A 49 0.62 3.86 -2.39
C PHE A 49 1.40 5.11 -1.95
N ILE A 50 2.71 4.99 -1.77
CA ILE A 50 3.59 6.13 -1.45
C ILE A 50 3.56 7.17 -2.58
N ILE A 51 3.56 6.75 -3.85
CA ILE A 51 3.47 7.66 -5.00
C ILE A 51 2.18 8.50 -4.96
N HIS A 52 1.04 7.88 -4.64
CA HIS A 52 -0.22 8.60 -4.51
C HIS A 52 -0.18 9.64 -3.39
N LEU A 53 0.36 9.27 -2.22
CA LEU A 53 0.53 10.20 -1.09
C LEU A 53 1.40 11.40 -1.47
N ILE A 54 2.50 11.16 -2.20
CA ILE A 54 3.36 12.24 -2.70
C ILE A 54 2.57 13.13 -3.67
N GLY A 55 1.78 12.53 -4.58
CA GLY A 55 0.90 13.27 -5.49
C GLY A 55 -0.09 14.17 -4.76
N ASP A 56 -0.73 13.66 -3.72
CA ASP A 56 -1.67 14.42 -2.88
C ASP A 56 -0.98 15.57 -2.15
N LEU A 57 0.25 15.36 -1.68
CA LEU A 57 1.06 16.44 -1.11
C LEU A 57 1.38 17.51 -2.15
N PHE A 58 1.78 17.13 -3.37
CA PHE A 58 2.03 18.08 -4.45
C PHE A 58 0.77 18.85 -4.84
N ASN A 59 -0.39 18.19 -4.89
CA ASN A 59 -1.66 18.85 -5.15
C ASN A 59 -1.99 19.86 -4.04
N THR A 60 -1.80 19.47 -2.78
CA THR A 60 -1.99 20.35 -1.63
C THR A 60 -1.10 21.59 -1.72
N VAL A 61 0.18 21.41 -2.08
CA VAL A 61 1.12 22.52 -2.31
C VAL A 61 0.61 23.42 -3.45
N ARG A 62 0.25 22.86 -4.61
CA ARG A 62 -0.29 23.63 -5.74
C ARG A 62 -1.53 24.45 -5.36
N THR A 63 -2.44 23.86 -4.59
CA THR A 63 -3.64 24.55 -4.09
C THR A 63 -3.29 25.71 -3.17
N ILE A 64 -2.36 25.53 -2.23
CA ILE A 64 -1.91 26.59 -1.32
C ILE A 64 -1.28 27.76 -2.09
N PHE A 65 -0.49 27.44 -3.12
CA PHE A 65 0.18 28.45 -3.94
C PHE A 65 -0.69 28.99 -5.10
N GLN A 66 -1.97 28.60 -5.20
CA GLN A 66 -2.91 28.97 -6.27
C GLN A 66 -2.37 28.76 -7.70
N ILE A 67 -1.47 27.81 -7.87
CA ILE A 67 -0.97 27.37 -9.18
C ILE A 67 -1.98 26.34 -9.69
N TYR A 68 -3.04 26.83 -10.32
CA TYR A 68 -4.07 26.01 -10.97
C TYR A 68 -3.51 25.34 -12.23
#